data_AF-A0A9X5R2W9-F1
#
_entry.id   AF-A0A9X5R2W9-F1
#
_cell.length_a   1.000
_cell.length_b   1.000
_cell.length_c   1.000
_cell.angle_alpha   90.00
_cell.angle_beta   90.00
_cell.angle_gamma   90.00
#
_symmetry.space_group_name_H-M   'P 1'
#
loop_
_entity.id
_entity.type
_entity.pdbx_description
1 polymer ?
#
loop_
_entity_poly.entity_id
_entity_poly.type
_entity_poly.pdbx_seq_one_letter_code
_entity_poly.pdbx_strand_id
1 'polypeptide(L)'
;MPPAAHAEQDDDSAYYYWVNTATGRVKDTSEVGANKVALMKVAPDYSSVDFVRQFDAGEDRGFGDIAVDSDNKYMYGIQYIGGWKPDPKKDGFPNLTKHDADTGEVIWRKPLRTPDGENLPHSAFDAVDLAAPQANALSFDNQGRLLLASDKASHGEIFRADLNNVGDFVPVEQLEIQFPKYHGTQLRSAGDFVIGPDGALYGLASKDVMDAGGRSYLVRWMPNADGTDFVGPGVVVGATEKAGYGLARVGDKLLMALTNATFDNGKSNETGVFDLSDMREYPDTTRLQDIDLLPLDKATMPRFEIATWGATSAGEGGPTPDEGYLVVKKDFVDREDPTDQVSLWSSTTRGSHLMPEVTTSGAAKGLQPVAHREYVQKGSTHQLHEQLVDGAASTFDKYQVSVTCSAIDEHGNPTGEKLTPASPTTSGDKKSQQSQVVVSKVSRATTTCVFRNDPTPPEPPVPSKGELPFTGSELNWWDLLGVLGVTAALGTPVIVRSSRSRRND
;
A
#
# COMPACT_ATOMS: atom_id res chain seq x y z
N MET A 1 15.78 -9.17 50.77
CA MET A 1 15.59 -8.88 49.34
C MET A 1 14.21 -9.39 48.97
N PRO A 2 13.27 -8.53 48.57
CA PRO A 2 12.00 -9.00 48.02
C PRO A 2 12.24 -9.53 46.58
N PRO A 3 11.40 -10.46 46.09
CA PRO A 3 11.59 -11.08 44.79
C PRO A 3 11.30 -10.07 43.68
N ALA A 4 12.16 -10.03 42.66
CA ALA A 4 11.90 -9.31 41.43
C ALA A 4 10.68 -9.93 40.74
N ALA A 5 9.63 -9.13 40.58
CA ALA A 5 8.57 -9.43 39.63
C ALA A 5 9.20 -9.45 38.24
N HIS A 6 9.12 -10.60 37.58
CA HIS A 6 9.26 -10.65 36.13
C HIS A 6 8.14 -9.77 35.58
N ALA A 7 8.48 -8.63 35.01
CA ALA A 7 7.57 -7.89 34.16
C ALA A 7 7.22 -8.82 33.00
N GLU A 8 5.95 -9.21 32.92
CA GLU A 8 5.38 -9.81 31.74
C GLU A 8 5.75 -8.93 30.54
N GLN A 9 6.29 -9.59 29.54
CA GLN A 9 6.60 -9.03 28.24
C GLN A 9 5.24 -8.65 27.63
N ASP A 10 4.91 -7.36 27.62
CA ASP A 10 3.70 -6.85 26.96
C ASP A 10 3.69 -7.40 25.52
N ASP A 11 2.62 -8.13 25.21
CA ASP A 11 2.36 -8.74 23.91
C ASP A 11 1.92 -7.62 22.95
N ASP A 12 2.90 -6.85 22.47
CA ASP A 12 2.75 -5.71 21.55
C ASP A 12 2.36 -6.12 20.12
N SER A 13 1.82 -7.32 19.91
CA SER A 13 1.45 -7.88 18.59
C SER A 13 0.16 -7.32 17.99
N ALA A 14 -0.29 -6.15 18.45
CA ALA A 14 -1.57 -5.58 18.05
C ALA A 14 -1.46 -4.69 16.82
N TYR A 15 -2.40 -4.86 15.89
CA TYR A 15 -2.49 -4.03 14.71
C TYR A 15 -3.29 -2.76 14.98
N TYR A 16 -3.02 -1.71 14.22
CA TYR A 16 -3.73 -0.44 14.34
C TYR A 16 -4.22 0.06 12.98
N TYR A 17 -5.39 0.69 13.00
CA TYR A 17 -5.92 1.39 11.83
C TYR A 17 -6.70 2.63 12.27
N TRP A 18 -6.78 3.60 11.39
CA TRP A 18 -7.53 4.84 11.60
C TRP A 18 -8.86 4.75 10.86
N VAL A 19 -9.88 5.39 11.42
CA VAL A 19 -11.19 5.48 10.78
C VAL A 19 -11.79 6.85 11.00
N ASN A 20 -12.47 7.39 9.99
CA ASN A 20 -13.30 8.56 10.18
C ASN A 20 -14.61 8.15 10.87
N THR A 21 -14.88 8.84 11.97
CA THR A 21 -16.09 8.67 12.77
C THR A 21 -16.93 9.93 12.62
N ALA A 22 -18.11 9.79 12.04
CA ALA A 22 -19.08 10.86 12.12
C ALA A 22 -19.39 11.12 13.59
N THR A 23 -19.71 12.37 13.91
CA THR A 23 -20.72 12.61 14.93
C THR A 23 -22.01 12.94 14.18
N GLY A 24 -22.95 12.00 14.16
CA GLY A 24 -24.30 12.31 13.68
C GLY A 24 -24.85 13.45 14.51
N ARG A 25 -25.80 14.22 13.96
CA ARG A 25 -26.66 15.05 14.80
C ARG A 25 -27.27 14.14 15.86
N VAL A 26 -26.78 14.21 17.10
CA VAL A 26 -27.51 13.69 18.24
C VAL A 26 -28.82 14.47 18.22
N LYS A 27 -29.92 13.76 17.97
CA LYS A 27 -31.22 14.37 17.63
C LYS A 27 -31.74 15.35 18.68
N ASP A 28 -31.13 15.39 19.87
CA ASP A 28 -31.53 16.20 21.02
C ASP A 28 -30.44 17.16 21.57
N THR A 29 -29.30 17.32 20.90
CA THR A 29 -28.35 18.39 21.26
C THR A 29 -28.13 19.33 20.07
N SER A 30 -28.24 20.63 20.31
CA SER A 30 -27.88 21.68 19.34
C SER A 30 -26.37 21.76 19.05
N GLU A 31 -25.60 20.81 19.57
CA GLU A 31 -24.18 20.67 19.36
C GLU A 31 -23.96 19.74 18.18
N VAL A 32 -23.55 20.33 17.05
CA VAL A 32 -22.83 19.60 16.01
C VAL A 32 -21.55 19.12 16.69
N GLY A 33 -21.47 17.83 17.03
CA GLY A 33 -20.17 17.26 17.33
C GLY A 33 -19.26 17.49 16.13
N ALA A 34 -18.00 17.82 16.34
CA ALA A 34 -17.04 17.83 15.24
C ALA A 34 -16.91 16.39 14.69
N ASN A 35 -16.68 16.25 13.37
CA ASN A 35 -16.23 14.98 12.82
C ASN A 35 -14.89 14.62 13.46
N LYS A 36 -14.66 13.34 13.72
CA LYS A 36 -13.46 12.90 14.42
C LYS A 36 -12.77 11.81 13.65
N VAL A 37 -11.45 11.81 13.74
CA VAL A 37 -10.65 10.68 13.26
C VAL A 37 -10.20 9.89 14.48
N ALA A 38 -10.45 8.59 14.46
CA ALA A 38 -10.22 7.69 15.58
C ALA A 38 -9.22 6.61 15.23
N LEU A 39 -8.26 6.37 16.12
CA LEU A 39 -7.32 5.26 16.07
C LEU A 39 -7.95 4.06 16.78
N MET A 40 -7.93 2.92 16.10
CA MET A 40 -8.44 1.65 16.57
C MET A 40 -7.31 0.63 16.69
N LYS A 41 -7.43 -0.28 17.65
CA LYS A 41 -6.53 -1.41 17.89
C LYS A 41 -7.27 -2.70 17.54
N VAL A 42 -6.67 -3.56 16.74
CA VAL A 42 -7.22 -4.88 16.38
C VAL A 42 -6.50 -5.95 17.18
N ALA A 43 -7.27 -6.90 17.72
CA ALA A 43 -6.72 -8.06 18.39
C ALA A 43 -5.86 -8.90 17.41
N PRO A 44 -4.79 -9.58 17.88
CA PRO A 44 -3.91 -10.37 17.01
C PRO A 44 -4.61 -11.51 16.25
N ASP A 45 -5.74 -12.00 16.77
CA ASP A 45 -6.58 -13.02 16.13
C ASP A 45 -7.70 -12.44 15.25
N TYR A 46 -7.70 -11.12 15.05
CA TYR A 46 -8.69 -10.35 14.29
C TYR A 46 -10.13 -10.44 14.82
N SER A 47 -10.33 -10.99 16.02
CA SER A 47 -11.67 -11.25 16.56
C SER A 47 -12.34 -10.03 17.16
N SER A 48 -11.56 -9.01 17.57
CA SER A 48 -12.08 -7.78 18.15
C SER A 48 -11.30 -6.54 17.74
N VAL A 49 -11.98 -5.40 17.83
CA VAL A 49 -11.42 -4.07 17.66
C VAL A 49 -11.70 -3.25 18.93
N ASP A 50 -10.74 -2.45 19.37
CA ASP A 50 -10.83 -1.56 20.53
C ASP A 50 -10.50 -0.12 20.15
N PHE A 51 -11.18 0.84 20.79
CA PHE A 51 -10.88 2.26 20.63
C PHE A 51 -9.58 2.64 21.38
N VAL A 52 -8.71 3.42 20.73
CA VAL A 52 -7.47 3.93 21.34
C VAL A 52 -7.59 5.41 21.66
N ARG A 53 -7.75 6.25 20.62
CA ARG A 53 -7.84 7.71 20.74
C ARG A 53 -8.58 8.32 19.56
N GLN A 54 -8.93 9.60 19.66
CA GLN A 54 -9.50 10.37 18.56
C GLN A 54 -9.10 11.84 18.64
N PHE A 55 -9.13 12.53 17.52
CA PHE A 55 -9.01 13.98 17.43
C PHE A 55 -10.05 14.57 16.48
N ASP A 56 -10.28 15.88 16.58
CA ASP A 56 -11.23 16.58 15.72
C ASP A 56 -10.65 16.75 14.32
N ALA A 57 -11.40 16.37 13.28
CA ALA A 57 -10.98 16.40 11.89
C ALA A 57 -10.67 17.81 11.35
N GLY A 58 -10.92 18.88 12.11
CA GLY A 58 -10.67 20.27 11.69
C GLY A 58 -11.56 20.77 10.54
N GLU A 59 -12.43 19.91 10.00
CA GLU A 59 -13.41 20.21 8.95
C GLU A 59 -14.83 20.07 9.51
N ASP A 60 -15.65 21.11 9.35
CA ASP A 60 -17.05 21.17 9.86
C ASP A 60 -17.91 19.99 9.39
N ARG A 61 -17.58 19.38 8.24
CA ARG A 61 -18.27 18.20 7.69
C ARG A 61 -17.38 16.96 7.52
N GLY A 62 -16.15 16.99 8.04
CA GLY A 62 -15.24 15.85 8.08
C GLY A 62 -14.55 15.56 6.74
N PHE A 63 -13.87 14.43 6.69
CA PHE A 63 -13.17 13.96 5.50
C PHE A 63 -14.01 12.98 4.69
N GLY A 64 -13.85 13.06 3.36
CA GLY A 64 -14.37 12.04 2.45
C GLY A 64 -13.60 10.75 2.61
N ASP A 65 -12.29 10.87 2.86
CA ASP A 65 -11.42 9.78 3.25
C ASP A 65 -10.12 10.31 3.89
N ILE A 66 -9.37 9.42 4.54
CA ILE A 66 -8.14 9.73 5.26
C ILE A 66 -7.03 8.76 4.85
N ALA A 67 -5.78 9.21 4.91
CA ALA A 67 -4.61 8.36 4.74
C ALA A 67 -3.55 8.75 5.77
N VAL A 68 -2.79 7.78 6.28
CA VAL A 68 -1.68 8.03 7.20
C VAL A 68 -0.38 7.55 6.57
N ASP A 69 0.64 8.40 6.60
CA ASP A 69 1.94 8.06 6.00
C ASP A 69 2.62 6.88 6.70
N SER A 70 3.57 6.27 6.00
CA SER A 70 4.22 5.03 6.44
C SER A 70 4.90 5.14 7.80
N ASP A 71 5.37 6.33 8.20
CA ASP A 71 6.01 6.59 9.49
C ASP A 71 5.02 6.98 10.60
N ASN A 72 3.70 7.06 10.31
CA ASN A 72 2.63 7.47 11.23
C ASN A 72 2.81 8.88 11.78
N LYS A 73 3.53 9.75 11.06
CA LYS A 73 3.81 11.11 11.50
C LYS A 73 2.72 12.07 11.05
N TYR A 74 2.20 11.88 9.84
CA TYR A 74 1.20 12.77 9.27
C TYR A 74 -0.03 12.01 8.80
N MET A 75 -1.19 12.63 9.05
CA MET A 75 -2.45 12.22 8.47
C MET A 75 -2.87 13.22 7.39
N TYR A 76 -3.38 12.69 6.30
CA TYR A 76 -3.95 13.46 5.20
C TYR A 76 -5.44 13.18 5.14
N GLY A 77 -6.23 14.22 4.90
CA GLY A 77 -7.67 14.11 4.75
C GLY A 77 -8.12 14.83 3.50
N ILE A 78 -8.86 14.14 2.64
CA ILE A 78 -9.50 14.76 1.48
C ILE A 78 -10.87 15.29 1.92
N GLN A 79 -11.16 16.54 1.56
CA GLN A 79 -12.40 17.20 1.96
C GLN A 79 -13.64 16.35 1.62
N TYR A 80 -14.54 16.16 2.58
CA TYR A 80 -15.85 15.53 2.32
C TYR A 80 -16.76 16.45 1.51
N ILE A 81 -17.49 15.89 0.55
CA ILE A 81 -18.33 16.65 -0.37
C ILE A 81 -19.74 16.09 -0.28
N GLY A 82 -20.52 16.59 0.67
CA GLY A 82 -21.93 16.23 0.83
C GLY A 82 -22.79 17.46 1.04
N GLY A 83 -23.60 17.81 0.03
CA GLY A 83 -24.59 18.88 0.12
C GLY A 83 -23.99 20.29 0.29
N TRP A 84 -22.81 20.53 -0.27
CA TRP A 84 -22.20 21.85 -0.37
C TRP A 84 -22.41 22.39 -1.79
N LYS A 85 -22.44 23.71 -1.97
CA LYS A 85 -22.23 24.32 -3.31
C LYS A 85 -20.95 25.13 -3.20
N PRO A 86 -19.76 24.50 -3.35
CA PRO A 86 -18.53 25.27 -3.53
C PRO A 86 -18.73 26.37 -4.56
N ASP A 87 -18.16 27.55 -4.32
CA ASP A 87 -17.65 28.36 -5.42
C ASP A 87 -16.22 27.85 -5.70
N PRO A 88 -16.00 27.00 -6.73
CA PRO A 88 -14.69 26.36 -6.96
C PRO A 88 -13.56 27.37 -7.20
N LYS A 89 -13.93 28.59 -7.61
CA LYS A 89 -13.04 29.73 -7.84
C LYS A 89 -12.71 30.52 -6.57
N LYS A 90 -13.54 30.46 -5.53
CA LYS A 90 -13.31 31.15 -4.25
C LYS A 90 -12.80 30.24 -3.15
N ASP A 91 -13.24 28.99 -3.13
CA ASP A 91 -13.08 28.10 -1.98
C ASP A 91 -11.98 27.04 -2.19
N GLY A 92 -11.43 26.97 -3.42
CA GLY A 92 -10.37 26.05 -3.79
C GLY A 92 -10.81 24.59 -3.67
N PHE A 93 -11.37 23.99 -4.72
CA PHE A 93 -11.97 22.64 -4.62
C PHE A 93 -11.35 21.62 -5.58
N PRO A 94 -11.24 20.32 -5.20
CA PRO A 94 -11.30 19.79 -3.82
C PRO A 94 -10.07 20.19 -2.99
N ASN A 95 -10.13 20.10 -1.66
CA ASN A 95 -8.99 20.37 -0.77
C ASN A 95 -8.39 19.09 -0.19
N LEU A 96 -7.08 19.15 0.04
CA LEU A 96 -6.34 18.21 0.87
C LEU A 96 -5.86 18.95 2.13
N THR A 97 -6.00 18.31 3.27
CA THR A 97 -5.52 18.82 4.57
C THR A 97 -4.47 17.86 5.11
N LYS A 98 -3.39 18.42 5.68
CA LYS A 98 -2.35 17.67 6.38
C LYS A 98 -2.40 17.97 7.87
N HIS A 99 -2.35 16.93 8.68
CA HIS A 99 -2.35 16.97 10.12
C HIS A 99 -1.10 16.29 10.69
N ASP A 100 -0.68 16.72 11.86
CA ASP A 100 0.17 15.90 12.73
C ASP A 100 -0.67 14.72 13.24
N ALA A 101 -0.24 13.48 13.02
CA ALA A 101 -1.04 12.30 13.32
C ALA A 101 -1.17 12.04 14.83
N ASP A 102 -0.22 12.53 15.66
CA ASP A 102 -0.25 12.34 17.11
C ASP A 102 -1.20 13.34 17.80
N THR A 103 -1.11 14.61 17.41
CA THR A 103 -1.87 15.70 18.03
C THR A 103 -3.18 16.01 17.31
N GLY A 104 -3.29 15.68 16.02
CA GLY A 104 -4.40 16.09 15.16
C GLY A 104 -4.30 17.54 14.67
N GLU A 105 -3.24 18.29 15.04
CA GLU A 105 -3.08 19.69 14.66
C GLU A 105 -3.01 19.86 13.14
N VAL A 106 -3.79 20.81 12.61
CA VAL A 106 -3.79 21.14 11.18
C VAL A 106 -2.47 21.85 10.83
N ILE A 107 -1.65 21.21 9.98
CA ILE A 107 -0.40 21.80 9.50
C ILE A 107 -0.67 22.71 8.31
N TRP A 108 -1.44 22.22 7.32
CA TRP A 108 -1.88 23.04 6.19
C TRP A 108 -3.13 22.47 5.53
N ARG A 109 -3.81 23.33 4.79
CA ARG A 109 -4.96 23.02 3.94
C ARG A 109 -4.77 23.68 2.59
N LYS A 110 -4.83 22.89 1.51
CA LYS A 110 -4.48 23.35 0.16
C LYS A 110 -5.43 22.75 -0.89
N PRO A 111 -5.81 23.51 -1.93
CA PRO A 111 -6.59 22.97 -3.03
C PRO A 111 -5.76 21.98 -3.86
N LEU A 112 -6.42 20.97 -4.41
CA LEU A 112 -5.84 20.09 -5.43
C LEU A 112 -5.96 20.74 -6.81
N ARG A 113 -4.89 20.73 -7.59
CA ARG A 113 -4.83 21.31 -8.93
C ARG A 113 -3.98 20.45 -9.86
N THR A 114 -4.16 20.60 -11.16
CA THR A 114 -3.22 20.06 -12.15
C THR A 114 -1.83 20.69 -11.98
N PRO A 115 -0.75 20.11 -12.55
CA PRO A 115 0.61 20.62 -12.34
C PRO A 115 0.86 22.05 -12.83
N ASP A 116 0.06 22.53 -13.77
CA ASP A 116 0.05 23.90 -14.27
C ASP A 116 -0.80 24.87 -13.43
N GLY A 117 -1.42 24.39 -12.34
CA GLY A 117 -2.22 25.17 -11.41
C GLY A 117 -3.68 25.34 -11.81
N GLU A 118 -4.14 24.65 -12.87
CA GLU A 118 -5.55 24.65 -13.26
C GLU A 118 -6.42 23.79 -12.35
N ASN A 119 -7.73 24.02 -12.38
CA ASN A 119 -8.68 23.18 -11.66
C ASN A 119 -8.69 21.76 -12.23
N LEU A 120 -8.95 20.78 -11.37
CA LEU A 120 -9.14 19.42 -11.84
C LEU A 120 -10.32 19.31 -12.81
N PRO A 121 -10.24 18.42 -13.81
CA PRO A 121 -11.30 18.28 -14.79
C PRO A 121 -12.61 17.86 -14.12
N HIS A 122 -13.73 18.34 -14.66
CA HIS A 122 -15.07 17.96 -14.18
C HIS A 122 -15.31 16.45 -14.19
N SER A 123 -14.62 15.71 -15.07
CA SER A 123 -14.69 14.26 -15.13
C SER A 123 -14.07 13.57 -13.91
N ALA A 124 -13.22 14.24 -13.14
CA ALA A 124 -12.52 13.71 -11.97
C ALA A 124 -13.25 14.02 -10.65
N PHE A 125 -13.73 15.25 -10.51
CA PHE A 125 -14.46 15.75 -9.36
C PHE A 125 -15.55 16.70 -9.87
N ASP A 126 -16.75 16.19 -10.15
CA ASP A 126 -17.80 17.02 -10.74
C ASP A 126 -18.34 18.04 -9.73
N ALA A 127 -17.83 19.27 -9.86
CA ALA A 127 -18.27 20.43 -9.09
C ALA A 127 -19.63 21.01 -9.54
N VAL A 128 -20.38 20.36 -10.44
CA VAL A 128 -21.75 20.80 -10.79
C VAL A 128 -22.79 19.96 -10.06
N ASP A 129 -22.45 18.73 -9.66
CA ASP A 129 -23.33 17.77 -8.97
C ASP A 129 -23.00 17.61 -7.47
N LEU A 130 -22.70 18.74 -6.83
CA LEU A 130 -22.27 18.83 -5.43
C LEU A 130 -23.39 18.57 -4.40
N ALA A 131 -24.62 18.32 -4.88
CA ALA A 131 -25.77 18.03 -4.05
C ALA A 131 -25.73 16.61 -3.47
N ALA A 132 -24.98 15.69 -4.07
CA ALA A 132 -24.79 14.34 -3.56
C ALA A 132 -23.46 14.21 -2.79
N PRO A 133 -23.43 13.40 -1.72
CA PRO A 133 -22.22 12.80 -1.15
C PRO A 133 -21.18 12.38 -2.21
N GLN A 134 -19.91 12.42 -1.85
CA GLN A 134 -18.82 11.85 -2.64
C GLN A 134 -18.06 10.84 -1.81
N ALA A 135 -17.94 9.62 -2.34
CA ALA A 135 -17.11 8.58 -1.78
C ALA A 135 -15.72 8.71 -2.40
N ASN A 136 -14.89 9.56 -1.79
CA ASN A 136 -13.50 9.74 -2.20
C ASN A 136 -12.67 8.61 -1.63
N ALA A 137 -11.63 8.18 -2.34
CA ALA A 137 -10.62 7.28 -1.83
C ALA A 137 -9.31 8.05 -1.66
N LEU A 138 -8.56 7.75 -0.61
CA LEU A 138 -7.27 8.35 -0.30
C LEU A 138 -6.35 7.30 0.33
N SER A 139 -5.20 7.02 -0.27
CA SER A 139 -4.25 6.07 0.32
C SER A 139 -2.82 6.31 -0.13
N PHE A 140 -1.83 5.91 0.67
CA PHE A 140 -0.44 5.87 0.21
C PHE A 140 -0.11 4.57 -0.54
N ASP A 141 0.51 4.71 -1.71
CA ASP A 141 1.06 3.55 -2.40
C ASP A 141 2.41 3.11 -1.84
N ASN A 142 2.93 1.99 -2.36
CA ASN A 142 4.19 1.42 -1.91
C ASN A 142 5.39 2.38 -2.09
N GLN A 143 5.30 3.44 -2.90
CA GLN A 143 6.34 4.45 -3.08
C GLN A 143 6.23 5.62 -2.09
N GLY A 144 5.18 5.65 -1.25
CA GLY A 144 4.82 6.82 -0.47
C GLY A 144 4.17 7.93 -1.30
N ARG A 145 3.65 7.63 -2.49
CA ARG A 145 2.83 8.57 -3.28
C ARG A 145 1.39 8.50 -2.77
N LEU A 146 0.79 9.65 -2.53
CA LEU A 146 -0.61 9.74 -2.10
C LEU A 146 -1.54 9.60 -3.31
N LEU A 147 -2.33 8.55 -3.34
CA LEU A 147 -3.31 8.23 -4.38
C LEU A 147 -4.69 8.77 -4.01
N LEU A 148 -5.43 9.24 -5.00
CA LEU A 148 -6.79 9.76 -4.82
C LEU A 148 -7.73 9.29 -5.94
N ALA A 149 -8.97 8.97 -5.59
CA ALA A 149 -10.03 8.76 -6.57
C ALA A 149 -11.38 9.23 -6.05
N SER A 150 -12.36 9.38 -6.96
CA SER A 150 -13.71 9.84 -6.63
C SER A 150 -14.77 8.97 -7.31
N ASP A 151 -15.94 8.84 -6.70
CA ASP A 151 -17.13 8.23 -7.31
C ASP A 151 -17.67 9.04 -8.50
N LYS A 152 -17.25 10.31 -8.61
CA LYS A 152 -17.55 11.19 -9.75
C LYS A 152 -16.62 10.99 -10.94
N ALA A 153 -15.56 10.20 -10.79
CA ALA A 153 -14.61 9.87 -11.85
C ALA A 153 -15.33 9.14 -13.01
N SER A 154 -15.75 9.89 -14.02
CA SER A 154 -16.68 9.41 -15.05
C SER A 154 -16.13 8.22 -15.85
N HIS A 155 -14.80 8.09 -15.90
CA HIS A 155 -14.05 7.03 -16.56
C HIS A 155 -13.22 6.18 -15.58
N GLY A 156 -13.45 6.31 -14.27
CA GLY A 156 -12.73 5.55 -13.24
C GLY A 156 -11.30 6.02 -13.02
N GLU A 157 -11.02 7.30 -13.30
CA GLU A 157 -9.71 7.92 -13.15
C GLU A 157 -9.18 7.84 -11.71
N ILE A 158 -7.88 7.54 -11.58
CA ILE A 158 -7.11 7.57 -10.32
C ILE A 158 -6.00 8.61 -10.47
N PHE A 159 -5.74 9.37 -9.41
CA PHE A 159 -4.77 10.45 -9.38
C PHE A 159 -3.68 10.16 -8.36
N ARG A 160 -2.51 10.77 -8.54
CA ARG A 160 -1.46 10.90 -7.53
C ARG A 160 -1.29 12.37 -7.13
N ALA A 161 -1.06 12.64 -5.85
CA ALA A 161 -0.65 13.95 -5.36
C ALA A 161 0.86 14.03 -5.19
N ASP A 162 1.43 15.15 -5.61
CA ASP A 162 2.84 15.48 -5.41
C ASP A 162 3.02 16.29 -4.13
N LEU A 163 3.33 15.59 -3.04
CA LEU A 163 3.54 16.19 -1.73
C LEU A 163 4.89 16.91 -1.59
N ASN A 164 5.81 16.78 -2.54
CA ASN A 164 7.11 17.44 -2.51
C ASN A 164 7.08 18.86 -3.09
N ASN A 165 6.06 19.18 -3.91
CA ASN A 165 5.92 20.45 -4.60
C ASN A 165 4.70 21.25 -4.13
N VAL A 166 4.38 21.17 -2.83
CA VAL A 166 3.25 21.88 -2.23
C VAL A 166 3.56 23.38 -2.13
N GLY A 167 2.77 24.19 -2.83
CA GLY A 167 2.83 25.66 -2.80
C GLY A 167 1.50 26.26 -2.31
N ASP A 168 0.88 27.07 -3.16
CA ASP A 168 -0.49 27.55 -2.93
C ASP A 168 -1.55 26.47 -3.16
N PHE A 169 -1.16 25.36 -3.80
CA PHE A 169 -1.95 24.18 -4.08
C PHE A 169 -1.08 22.91 -3.99
N VAL A 170 -1.72 21.74 -4.02
CA VAL A 170 -1.08 20.43 -4.17
C VAL A 170 -1.26 19.98 -5.62
N PRO A 171 -0.17 19.83 -6.40
CA PRO A 171 -0.23 19.29 -7.75
C PRO A 171 -0.73 17.85 -7.73
N VAL A 172 -1.62 17.50 -8.66
CA VAL A 172 -2.05 16.11 -8.87
C VAL A 172 -1.99 15.75 -10.34
N GLU A 173 -1.65 14.49 -10.60
CA GLU A 173 -1.52 13.92 -11.94
C GLU A 173 -2.36 12.66 -12.05
N GLN A 174 -3.01 12.48 -13.20
CA GLN A 174 -3.75 11.24 -13.46
C GLN A 174 -2.77 10.10 -13.70
N LEU A 175 -3.02 8.95 -13.08
CA LEU A 175 -2.31 7.70 -13.35
C LEU A 175 -2.89 7.00 -14.58
N GLU A 176 -2.07 6.14 -15.20
CA GLU A 176 -2.52 5.32 -16.34
C GLU A 176 -3.50 4.22 -15.93
N ILE A 177 -3.52 3.85 -14.64
CA ILE A 177 -4.50 2.91 -14.09
C ILE A 177 -5.86 3.57 -13.87
N GLN A 178 -6.90 2.74 -13.95
CA GLN A 178 -8.29 3.15 -13.74
C GLN A 178 -9.09 2.01 -13.12
N PHE A 179 -10.24 2.36 -12.51
CA PHE A 179 -11.26 1.38 -12.16
C PHE A 179 -11.77 0.65 -13.41
N PRO A 180 -12.07 -0.65 -13.32
CA PRO A 180 -12.38 -1.44 -14.50
C PRO A 180 -13.81 -1.26 -15.01
N LYS A 181 -14.00 -1.69 -16.26
CA LYS A 181 -15.32 -1.89 -16.87
C LYS A 181 -15.68 -3.38 -16.81
N TYR A 182 -16.84 -3.70 -16.25
CA TYR A 182 -17.37 -5.07 -16.22
C TYR A 182 -18.69 -5.13 -16.98
N HIS A 183 -18.75 -5.98 -18.00
CA HIS A 183 -19.90 -6.13 -18.90
C HIS A 183 -20.42 -4.76 -19.40
N GLY A 184 -19.50 -3.89 -19.82
CA GLY A 184 -19.78 -2.54 -20.32
C GLY A 184 -20.11 -1.49 -19.24
N THR A 185 -20.18 -1.87 -17.97
CA THR A 185 -20.45 -0.96 -16.84
C THR A 185 -19.13 -0.46 -16.25
N GLN A 186 -18.91 0.86 -16.26
CA GLN A 186 -17.76 1.48 -15.60
C GLN A 186 -17.94 1.44 -14.07
N LEU A 187 -17.01 0.80 -13.37
CA LEU A 187 -16.89 0.93 -11.92
C LEU A 187 -16.13 2.21 -11.56
N ARG A 188 -16.40 2.75 -10.37
CA ARG A 188 -15.79 3.98 -9.83
C ARG A 188 -15.50 3.78 -8.35
N SER A 189 -14.78 4.70 -7.73
CA SER A 189 -14.49 4.63 -6.30
C SER A 189 -15.76 4.48 -5.47
N ALA A 190 -15.73 3.58 -4.48
CA ALA A 190 -16.70 3.48 -3.39
C ALA A 190 -16.13 3.98 -2.05
N GLY A 191 -15.01 4.69 -2.10
CA GLY A 191 -14.57 5.51 -0.99
C GLY A 191 -13.41 4.97 -0.16
N ASP A 192 -12.58 4.06 -0.70
CA ASP A 192 -11.31 3.72 -0.06
C ASP A 192 -10.32 2.98 -0.99
N PHE A 193 -9.03 3.09 -0.68
CA PHE A 193 -7.90 2.37 -1.24
C PHE A 193 -7.02 1.79 -0.13
N VAL A 194 -6.30 0.70 -0.41
CA VAL A 194 -5.20 0.28 0.44
C VAL A 194 -4.17 -0.52 -0.32
N ILE A 195 -2.92 -0.45 0.10
CA ILE A 195 -1.91 -1.44 -0.30
C ILE A 195 -2.11 -2.68 0.55
N GLY A 196 -2.44 -3.80 -0.11
CA GLY A 196 -2.62 -5.11 0.53
C GLY A 196 -1.31 -5.77 0.96
N PRO A 197 -1.37 -6.85 1.75
CA PRO A 197 -0.19 -7.56 2.24
C PRO A 197 0.61 -8.25 1.14
N ASP A 198 0.00 -8.45 -0.02
CA ASP A 198 0.64 -8.85 -1.27
C ASP A 198 1.17 -7.65 -2.07
N GLY A 199 1.31 -6.45 -1.51
CA GLY A 199 1.83 -5.29 -2.22
C GLY A 199 0.99 -4.75 -3.38
N ALA A 200 -0.17 -5.36 -3.68
CA ALA A 200 -1.10 -4.87 -4.68
C ALA A 200 -1.91 -3.71 -4.13
N LEU A 201 -2.34 -2.81 -5.01
CA LEU A 201 -3.33 -1.79 -4.67
C LEU A 201 -4.71 -2.45 -4.69
N TYR A 202 -5.48 -2.24 -3.64
CA TYR A 202 -6.88 -2.62 -3.56
C TYR A 202 -7.73 -1.38 -3.43
N GLY A 203 -8.92 -1.41 -4.00
CA GLY A 203 -9.89 -0.34 -3.88
C GLY A 203 -11.30 -0.89 -3.83
N LEU A 204 -12.14 -0.25 -3.04
CA LEU A 204 -13.57 -0.52 -3.07
C LEU A 204 -14.19 0.26 -4.22
N ALA A 205 -14.98 -0.44 -5.04
CA ALA A 205 -15.60 0.14 -6.22
C ALA A 205 -17.12 -0.02 -6.18
N SER A 206 -17.84 0.92 -6.80
CA SER A 206 -19.27 0.85 -6.99
C SER A 206 -19.66 1.19 -8.42
N LYS A 207 -20.84 0.73 -8.83
CA LYS A 207 -21.52 1.16 -10.06
C LYS A 207 -22.50 2.30 -9.80
N ASP A 208 -22.78 2.58 -8.53
CA ASP A 208 -23.77 3.58 -8.16
C ASP A 208 -23.15 4.96 -8.36
N VAL A 209 -23.71 5.69 -9.30
CA VAL A 209 -23.45 7.12 -9.45
C VAL A 209 -24.11 7.78 -8.23
N MET A 210 -23.37 8.56 -7.44
CA MET A 210 -23.84 9.37 -6.30
C MET A 210 -23.44 8.89 -4.89
N ASP A 211 -24.03 7.83 -4.35
CA ASP A 211 -23.92 7.55 -2.90
C ASP A 211 -23.15 6.26 -2.55
N ALA A 212 -22.75 5.48 -3.57
CA ALA A 212 -22.14 4.15 -3.39
C ALA A 212 -22.93 3.21 -2.44
N GLY A 213 -24.25 3.40 -2.29
CA GLY A 213 -25.06 2.74 -1.25
C GLY A 213 -25.38 1.26 -1.50
N GLY A 214 -25.14 0.74 -2.70
CA GLY A 214 -25.23 -0.67 -3.03
C GLY A 214 -24.00 -1.46 -2.59
N ARG A 215 -23.96 -2.76 -2.91
CA ARG A 215 -22.75 -3.56 -2.67
C ARG A 215 -21.53 -2.96 -3.37
N SER A 216 -20.39 -3.02 -2.70
CA SER A 216 -19.09 -2.66 -3.29
C SER A 216 -18.45 -3.88 -3.94
N TYR A 217 -17.49 -3.64 -4.82
CA TYR A 217 -16.65 -4.63 -5.47
C TYR A 217 -15.22 -4.36 -5.05
N LEU A 218 -14.52 -5.38 -4.55
CA LEU A 218 -13.09 -5.26 -4.28
C LEU A 218 -12.35 -5.38 -5.61
N VAL A 219 -11.58 -4.35 -5.95
CA VAL A 219 -10.76 -4.27 -7.16
C VAL A 219 -9.29 -4.35 -6.75
N ARG A 220 -8.49 -5.09 -7.50
CA ARG A 220 -7.05 -5.26 -7.31
C ARG A 220 -6.28 -4.76 -8.52
N TRP A 221 -5.19 -4.01 -8.30
CA TRP A 221 -4.18 -3.69 -9.30
C TRP A 221 -2.84 -4.26 -8.88
N MET A 222 -2.28 -5.08 -9.76
CA MET A 222 -0.96 -5.67 -9.52
C MET A 222 0.13 -4.63 -9.67
N PRO A 223 1.21 -4.68 -8.86
CA PRO A 223 2.42 -3.94 -9.18
C PRO A 223 2.97 -4.39 -10.55
N ASN A 224 3.60 -3.46 -11.27
CA ASN A 224 4.41 -3.77 -12.43
C ASN A 224 5.66 -4.57 -12.02
N ALA A 225 6.41 -5.08 -13.00
CA ALA A 225 7.50 -6.03 -12.76
C ALA A 225 8.67 -5.47 -11.90
N ASP A 226 8.86 -4.15 -11.88
CA ASP A 226 9.86 -3.50 -11.04
C ASP A 226 9.28 -2.97 -9.70
N GLY A 227 7.97 -3.11 -9.49
CA GLY A 227 7.27 -2.72 -8.27
C GLY A 227 7.19 -1.21 -8.06
N THR A 228 7.45 -0.40 -9.08
CA THR A 228 7.43 1.08 -9.01
C THR A 228 6.07 1.70 -9.28
N ASP A 229 5.19 0.97 -9.95
CA ASP A 229 3.83 1.41 -10.26
C ASP A 229 2.87 0.21 -10.38
N PHE A 230 1.62 0.46 -10.74
CA PHE A 230 0.62 -0.58 -10.94
C PHE A 230 0.25 -0.76 -12.41
N VAL A 231 -0.12 -1.99 -12.78
CA VAL A 231 -0.65 -2.32 -14.11
C VAL A 231 -2.17 -2.36 -14.10
N GLY A 232 -2.78 -1.94 -15.21
CA GLY A 232 -4.22 -1.79 -15.33
C GLY A 232 -4.81 -2.22 -16.69
N PRO A 233 -6.15 -2.28 -16.79
CA PRO A 233 -7.13 -1.90 -15.76
C PRO A 233 -7.15 -2.88 -14.57
N GLY A 234 -7.68 -2.44 -13.43
CA GLY A 234 -7.79 -3.30 -12.24
C GLY A 234 -8.73 -4.49 -12.47
N VAL A 235 -8.65 -5.50 -11.61
CA VAL A 235 -9.46 -6.72 -11.72
C VAL A 235 -10.37 -6.83 -10.49
N VAL A 236 -11.65 -7.12 -10.69
CA VAL A 236 -12.57 -7.39 -9.57
C VAL A 236 -12.27 -8.77 -9.02
N VAL A 237 -12.12 -8.84 -7.68
CA VAL A 237 -11.78 -10.06 -6.96
C VAL A 237 -12.87 -10.58 -6.02
N GLY A 238 -14.01 -9.87 -5.97
CA GLY A 238 -15.19 -10.26 -5.23
C GLY A 238 -16.10 -9.08 -4.95
N ALA A 239 -17.27 -9.36 -4.37
CA ALA A 239 -18.23 -8.34 -3.96
C ALA A 239 -18.50 -8.38 -2.45
N THR A 240 -18.81 -7.25 -1.84
CA THR A 240 -19.27 -7.19 -0.45
C THR A 240 -20.78 -7.46 -0.37
N GLU A 241 -21.29 -7.82 0.80
CA GLU A 241 -22.75 -7.99 0.99
C GLU A 241 -23.52 -6.67 0.99
N LYS A 242 -22.85 -5.57 1.37
CA LYS A 242 -23.36 -4.21 1.58
C LYS A 242 -22.33 -3.20 1.08
N ALA A 243 -22.64 -1.91 1.12
CA ALA A 243 -21.68 -0.89 0.79
C ALA A 243 -20.46 -0.97 1.72
N GLY A 244 -19.27 -1.03 1.12
CA GLY A 244 -18.00 -0.90 1.81
C GLY A 244 -17.49 0.52 1.65
N TYR A 245 -17.13 1.17 2.75
CA TYR A 245 -16.65 2.55 2.82
C TYR A 245 -15.36 2.68 3.64
N GLY A 246 -14.67 1.57 3.90
CA GLY A 246 -13.42 1.59 4.65
C GLY A 246 -12.61 0.36 4.29
N LEU A 247 -11.31 0.51 4.04
CA LEU A 247 -10.42 -0.58 3.67
C LEU A 247 -9.04 -0.40 4.31
N ALA A 248 -8.74 -1.20 5.34
CA ALA A 248 -7.44 -1.18 5.98
C ALA A 248 -6.71 -2.51 5.79
N ARG A 249 -5.40 -2.47 5.61
CA ARG A 249 -4.52 -3.63 5.73
C ARG A 249 -4.17 -3.84 7.19
N VAL A 250 -4.33 -5.08 7.65
CA VAL A 250 -4.06 -5.47 9.04
C VAL A 250 -3.39 -6.84 8.99
N GLY A 251 -2.08 -6.87 9.25
CA GLY A 251 -1.27 -8.07 9.07
C GLY A 251 -1.38 -8.62 7.64
N ASP A 252 -1.79 -9.89 7.53
CA ASP A 252 -1.97 -10.62 6.27
C ASP A 252 -3.40 -10.53 5.70
N LYS A 253 -4.26 -9.64 6.23
CA LYS A 253 -5.68 -9.54 5.87
C LYS A 253 -6.09 -8.12 5.48
N LEU A 254 -7.25 -8.02 4.85
CA LEU A 254 -7.95 -6.76 4.62
C LEU A 254 -9.14 -6.64 5.58
N LEU A 255 -9.21 -5.54 6.33
CA LEU A 255 -10.37 -5.15 7.11
C LEU A 255 -11.24 -4.23 6.27
N MET A 256 -12.54 -4.52 6.23
CA MET A 256 -13.53 -3.78 5.46
C MET A 256 -14.60 -3.22 6.38
N ALA A 257 -14.78 -1.90 6.39
CA ALA A 257 -15.91 -1.28 7.06
C ALA A 257 -17.13 -1.34 6.14
N LEU A 258 -18.13 -2.12 6.54
CA LEU A 258 -19.38 -2.33 5.81
C LEU A 258 -20.53 -1.62 6.52
N THR A 259 -21.37 -0.91 5.77
CA THR A 259 -22.58 -0.26 6.29
C THR A 259 -23.73 -0.34 5.30
N ASN A 260 -24.97 -0.24 5.80
CA ASN A 260 -26.17 -0.16 4.95
C ASN A 260 -26.44 1.25 4.40
N ALA A 261 -25.77 2.27 4.93
CA ALA A 261 -25.97 3.65 4.52
C ALA A 261 -24.81 4.54 4.97
N THR A 262 -24.52 5.55 4.16
CA THR A 262 -23.47 6.54 4.42
C THR A 262 -23.86 7.52 5.56
N PHE A 263 -25.15 7.63 5.94
CA PHE A 263 -25.63 8.66 6.89
C PHE A 263 -26.79 8.26 7.82
N ASP A 264 -27.27 7.01 7.81
CA ASP A 264 -28.36 6.61 8.71
C ASP A 264 -27.83 6.15 10.06
N ASN A 265 -28.11 6.95 11.09
CA ASN A 265 -27.85 6.62 12.50
C ASN A 265 -28.53 5.29 12.86
N GLY A 266 -27.78 4.19 12.90
CA GLY A 266 -28.14 2.98 13.62
C GLY A 266 -28.48 1.72 12.83
N LYS A 267 -27.91 1.45 11.65
CA LYS A 267 -28.13 0.15 10.96
C LYS A 267 -26.86 -0.56 10.50
N SER A 268 -26.44 -1.53 11.34
CA SER A 268 -25.45 -2.60 11.13
C SER A 268 -24.15 -2.19 10.43
N ASN A 269 -23.32 -1.42 11.14
CA ASN A 269 -21.90 -1.38 10.81
C ASN A 269 -21.29 -2.73 11.13
N GLU A 270 -20.53 -3.28 10.20
CA GLU A 270 -19.83 -4.55 10.35
C GLU A 270 -18.40 -4.38 9.86
N THR A 271 -17.46 -4.99 10.57
CA THR A 271 -16.08 -5.07 10.09
C THR A 271 -15.87 -6.47 9.56
N GLY A 272 -15.79 -6.57 8.24
CA GLY A 272 -15.42 -7.79 7.54
C GLY A 272 -13.91 -7.95 7.57
N VAL A 273 -13.43 -9.17 7.80
CA VAL A 273 -12.03 -9.55 7.70
C VAL A 273 -11.91 -10.48 6.50
N PHE A 274 -11.13 -10.09 5.52
CA PHE A 274 -10.93 -10.84 4.29
C PHE A 274 -9.51 -11.41 4.24
N ASP A 275 -9.42 -12.72 4.05
CA ASP A 275 -8.16 -13.42 3.78
C ASP A 275 -7.86 -13.38 2.28
N LEU A 276 -6.72 -12.80 1.90
CA LEU A 276 -6.33 -12.73 0.48
C LEU A 276 -6.17 -14.10 -0.17
N SER A 277 -5.96 -15.18 0.60
CA SER A 277 -5.87 -16.53 0.03
C SER A 277 -7.19 -17.06 -0.54
N ASP A 278 -8.33 -16.48 -0.15
CA ASP A 278 -9.66 -16.81 -0.68
C ASP A 278 -10.05 -15.97 -1.92
N MET A 279 -9.13 -15.15 -2.40
CA MET A 279 -9.35 -14.26 -3.53
C MET A 279 -9.56 -15.00 -4.85
N ARG A 280 -10.49 -14.49 -5.67
CA ARG A 280 -10.77 -15.01 -7.00
C ARG A 280 -10.94 -13.88 -8.01
N GLU A 281 -10.14 -13.88 -9.06
CA GLU A 281 -10.25 -12.93 -10.16
C GLU A 281 -11.40 -13.27 -11.11
N TYR A 282 -12.15 -12.25 -11.54
CA TYR A 282 -13.25 -12.38 -12.49
C TYR A 282 -12.90 -11.71 -13.83
N PRO A 283 -13.20 -12.33 -14.99
CA PRO A 283 -12.98 -11.67 -16.28
C PRO A 283 -13.93 -10.48 -16.45
N ASP A 284 -13.50 -9.46 -17.20
CA ASP A 284 -14.25 -8.23 -17.51
C ASP A 284 -15.60 -8.46 -18.20
N THR A 285 -15.79 -9.61 -18.83
CA THR A 285 -17.06 -10.05 -19.43
C THR A 285 -18.11 -10.50 -18.40
N THR A 286 -17.72 -10.68 -17.14
CA THR A 286 -18.61 -11.10 -16.05
C THR A 286 -19.62 -10.00 -15.74
N ARG A 287 -20.90 -10.36 -15.61
CA ARG A 287 -21.91 -9.41 -15.12
C ARG A 287 -21.68 -9.20 -13.62
N LEU A 288 -21.70 -7.95 -13.18
CA LEU A 288 -21.47 -7.57 -11.78
C LEU A 288 -22.31 -8.35 -10.75
N GLN A 289 -23.56 -8.71 -11.10
CA GLN A 289 -24.45 -9.48 -10.24
C GLN A 289 -24.05 -10.96 -10.05
N ASP A 290 -23.23 -11.49 -10.95
CA ASP A 290 -22.74 -12.87 -10.97
C ASP A 290 -21.38 -13.00 -10.26
N ILE A 291 -20.84 -11.91 -9.72
CA ILE A 291 -19.60 -11.89 -8.91
C ILE A 291 -19.95 -12.38 -7.50
N ASP A 292 -19.22 -13.39 -7.02
CA ASP A 292 -19.48 -13.99 -5.72
C ASP A 292 -19.20 -13.01 -4.57
N LEU A 293 -19.92 -13.18 -3.46
CA LEU A 293 -19.64 -12.45 -2.24
C LEU A 293 -18.31 -12.91 -1.64
N LEU A 294 -17.52 -11.96 -1.13
CA LEU A 294 -16.31 -12.24 -0.38
C LEU A 294 -16.66 -13.06 0.88
N PRO A 295 -15.91 -14.12 1.18
CA PRO A 295 -16.05 -14.85 2.44
C PRO A 295 -15.42 -14.01 3.56
N LEU A 296 -16.24 -13.19 4.21
CA LEU A 296 -15.78 -12.30 5.29
C LEU A 296 -16.04 -12.92 6.66
N ASP A 297 -14.98 -13.07 7.44
CA ASP A 297 -15.11 -13.24 8.89
C ASP A 297 -15.55 -11.91 9.51
N LYS A 298 -16.25 -11.96 10.66
CA LYS A 298 -16.76 -10.76 11.32
C LYS A 298 -15.97 -10.47 12.59
N ALA A 299 -15.32 -9.32 12.64
CA ALA A 299 -14.69 -8.84 13.86
C ALA A 299 -15.75 -8.19 14.79
N THR A 300 -15.62 -8.44 16.09
CA THR A 300 -16.45 -7.78 17.11
C THR A 300 -15.95 -6.36 17.30
N MET A 301 -16.79 -5.37 16.99
CA MET A 301 -16.45 -3.96 17.17
C MET A 301 -17.04 -3.40 18.47
N PRO A 302 -16.41 -2.35 19.05
CA PRO A 302 -17.07 -1.53 20.05
C PRO A 302 -18.34 -0.99 19.41
N ARG A 303 -19.41 -0.88 20.19
CA ARG A 303 -20.61 -0.18 19.71
C ARG A 303 -20.29 1.30 19.57
N PHE A 304 -19.91 1.72 18.38
CA PHE A 304 -20.02 3.12 18.00
C PHE A 304 -21.49 3.43 17.81
N GLU A 305 -21.99 4.46 18.49
CA GLU A 305 -23.37 4.94 18.29
C GLU A 305 -23.57 5.59 16.91
N ILE A 306 -22.55 5.57 16.04
CA ILE A 306 -22.44 6.42 14.86
C ILE A 306 -21.79 5.67 13.68
N ALA A 307 -22.06 6.13 12.45
CA ALA A 307 -21.47 5.62 11.22
C ALA A 307 -19.95 5.80 11.17
N THR A 308 -19.26 4.76 10.70
CA THR A 308 -17.82 4.75 10.38
C THR A 308 -17.65 4.75 8.85
N TRP A 309 -16.77 5.60 8.32
CA TRP A 309 -16.37 5.63 6.90
C TRP A 309 -14.90 6.04 6.80
N GLY A 310 -14.25 5.83 5.66
CA GLY A 310 -12.82 6.06 5.42
C GLY A 310 -11.92 5.38 6.45
N ALA A 311 -11.32 4.24 6.11
CA ALA A 311 -10.48 3.48 7.04
C ALA A 311 -9.11 3.22 6.44
N THR A 312 -8.06 3.68 7.10
CA THR A 312 -6.68 3.63 6.61
C THR A 312 -5.78 2.89 7.58
N SER A 313 -4.79 2.14 7.10
CA SER A 313 -3.82 1.46 7.96
C SER A 313 -2.98 2.44 8.78
N ALA A 314 -2.52 2.04 9.97
CA ALA A 314 -1.51 2.79 10.71
C ALA A 314 -0.12 2.61 10.06
N GLY A 315 0.14 3.37 9.00
CA GLY A 315 1.37 3.30 8.22
C GLY A 315 1.13 2.79 6.81
N GLU A 316 0.36 3.54 6.02
CA GLU A 316 0.09 3.14 4.64
C GLU A 316 1.28 3.33 3.72
N GLY A 317 1.27 2.57 2.62
CA GLY A 317 2.35 2.60 1.64
C GLY A 317 3.67 1.99 2.11
N GLY A 318 3.73 1.47 3.34
CA GLY A 318 4.92 0.86 3.91
C GLY A 318 4.60 -0.27 4.90
N PRO A 319 5.64 -0.92 5.44
CA PRO A 319 5.48 -1.91 6.48
C PRO A 319 5.03 -1.20 7.77
N THR A 320 4.03 -1.76 8.44
CA THR A 320 3.68 -1.33 9.79
C THR A 320 4.84 -1.62 10.76
N PRO A 321 4.86 -1.06 11.98
CA PRO A 321 5.95 -1.29 12.94
C PRO A 321 6.28 -2.78 13.22
N ASP A 322 5.32 -3.71 13.04
CA ASP A 322 5.54 -5.14 13.24
C ASP A 322 5.86 -5.93 11.97
N GLU A 323 6.04 -5.23 10.86
CA GLU A 323 6.29 -5.80 9.55
C GLU A 323 7.65 -5.37 9.01
N GLY A 324 8.02 -6.01 7.91
CA GLY A 324 9.13 -5.65 7.06
C GLY A 324 8.85 -6.11 5.64
N TYR A 325 9.89 -6.08 4.81
CA TYR A 325 9.83 -6.62 3.45
C TYR A 325 10.67 -7.89 3.35
N LEU A 326 10.18 -8.87 2.59
CA LEU A 326 11.00 -9.96 2.05
C LEU A 326 11.16 -9.72 0.55
N VAL A 327 12.41 -9.64 0.09
CA VAL A 327 12.77 -9.48 -1.33
C VAL A 327 13.57 -10.70 -1.77
N VAL A 328 13.10 -11.41 -2.78
CA VAL A 328 13.81 -12.57 -3.36
C VAL A 328 14.33 -12.18 -4.74
N LYS A 329 15.65 -12.23 -4.91
CA LYS A 329 16.34 -11.89 -6.16
C LYS A 329 17.08 -13.10 -6.73
N LYS A 330 17.40 -13.03 -8.02
CA LYS A 330 18.33 -13.95 -8.70
C LYS A 330 19.61 -13.21 -9.09
N ASP A 331 20.76 -13.82 -8.81
CA ASP A 331 22.06 -13.47 -9.37
C ASP A 331 22.56 -14.62 -10.26
N PHE A 332 22.75 -14.35 -11.55
CA PHE A 332 23.32 -15.30 -12.51
C PHE A 332 24.83 -15.09 -12.65
N VAL A 333 25.64 -15.90 -11.95
CA VAL A 333 27.12 -15.85 -12.02
C VAL A 333 27.62 -16.46 -13.32
N ASP A 334 27.15 -17.68 -13.60
CA ASP A 334 27.36 -18.40 -14.84
C ASP A 334 26.00 -18.77 -15.43
N ARG A 335 25.84 -18.70 -16.75
CA ARG A 335 24.63 -19.17 -17.43
C ARG A 335 25.02 -20.29 -18.37
N GLU A 336 24.23 -21.36 -18.36
CA GLU A 336 24.33 -22.37 -19.41
C GLU A 336 23.75 -21.83 -20.71
N ASP A 337 22.60 -21.16 -20.66
CA ASP A 337 21.93 -20.57 -21.81
C ASP A 337 21.46 -19.12 -21.53
N PRO A 338 21.69 -18.17 -22.46
CA PRO A 338 21.18 -16.81 -22.34
C PRO A 338 19.63 -16.69 -22.37
N THR A 339 18.92 -17.74 -22.74
CA THR A 339 17.45 -17.82 -22.76
C THR A 339 16.86 -18.41 -21.49
N ASP A 340 17.67 -18.94 -20.57
CA ASP A 340 17.17 -19.51 -19.32
C ASP A 340 16.43 -18.44 -18.50
N GLN A 341 15.28 -18.83 -17.95
CA GLN A 341 14.42 -18.00 -17.11
C GLN A 341 14.12 -18.73 -15.81
N VAL A 342 14.04 -17.95 -14.74
CA VAL A 342 13.62 -18.48 -13.44
C VAL A 342 12.43 -17.71 -12.91
N SER A 343 11.45 -18.43 -12.38
CA SER A 343 10.41 -17.89 -11.52
C SER A 343 10.90 -17.88 -10.08
N LEU A 344 10.66 -16.77 -9.40
CA LEU A 344 10.99 -16.56 -7.99
C LEU A 344 9.71 -16.24 -7.23
N TRP A 345 9.58 -16.81 -6.04
CA TRP A 345 8.51 -16.47 -5.12
C TRP A 345 8.84 -16.89 -3.70
N SER A 346 8.00 -16.51 -2.75
CA SER A 346 8.06 -16.99 -1.37
C SER A 346 6.68 -17.41 -0.88
N SER A 347 6.66 -18.32 0.09
CA SER A 347 5.47 -18.70 0.85
C SER A 347 5.77 -18.69 2.33
N THR A 348 4.71 -18.54 3.12
CA THR A 348 4.73 -18.98 4.51
C THR A 348 5.07 -20.48 4.59
N THR A 349 5.58 -20.96 5.72
CA THR A 349 5.79 -22.41 5.94
C THR A 349 4.49 -23.23 5.89
N ARG A 350 3.33 -22.58 5.87
CA ARG A 350 2.00 -23.18 5.69
C ARG A 350 1.61 -23.31 4.20
N GLY A 351 2.44 -22.82 3.28
CA GLY A 351 2.28 -23.00 1.83
C GLY A 351 1.44 -21.95 1.11
N SER A 352 1.04 -20.87 1.77
CA SER A 352 0.34 -19.74 1.11
C SER A 352 1.35 -18.77 0.49
N HIS A 353 1.09 -18.38 -0.77
CA HIS A 353 1.78 -17.31 -1.50
C HIS A 353 0.87 -16.08 -1.50
N LEU A 354 1.34 -14.94 -0.99
CA LEU A 354 0.56 -13.70 -1.01
C LEU A 354 0.75 -12.98 -2.36
N MET A 355 1.99 -12.91 -2.86
CA MET A 355 2.32 -12.40 -4.18
C MET A 355 2.48 -13.53 -5.21
N PRO A 356 2.04 -13.35 -6.48
CA PRO A 356 2.37 -14.27 -7.55
C PRO A 356 3.87 -14.34 -7.77
N GLU A 357 4.29 -15.46 -8.39
CA GLU A 357 5.66 -15.62 -8.84
C GLU A 357 6.07 -14.56 -9.85
N VAL A 358 7.33 -14.14 -9.79
CA VAL A 358 7.92 -13.26 -10.78
C VAL A 358 8.93 -14.03 -11.61
N THR A 359 8.79 -13.96 -12.93
CA THR A 359 9.76 -14.55 -13.84
C THR A 359 10.80 -13.51 -14.21
N THR A 360 12.07 -13.87 -14.06
CA THR A 360 13.21 -13.05 -14.48
C THR A 360 13.95 -13.71 -15.63
N SER A 361 14.18 -12.94 -16.68
CA SER A 361 14.65 -13.40 -17.99
C SER A 361 15.86 -12.64 -18.51
N GLY A 362 16.67 -12.02 -17.64
CA GLY A 362 17.73 -11.14 -18.12
C GLY A 362 18.83 -11.91 -18.86
N ALA A 363 19.03 -11.58 -20.14
CA ALA A 363 20.06 -12.14 -21.02
C ALA A 363 21.51 -11.91 -20.53
N ALA A 364 21.70 -11.21 -19.40
CA ALA A 364 23.00 -10.80 -18.87
C ALA A 364 23.29 -11.47 -17.51
N LYS A 365 24.57 -11.83 -17.31
CA LYS A 365 25.10 -12.23 -16.00
C LYS A 365 24.93 -11.10 -14.98
N GLY A 366 24.86 -11.48 -13.70
CA GLY A 366 24.74 -10.58 -12.56
C GLY A 366 23.36 -10.59 -11.94
N LEU A 367 23.17 -9.66 -10.99
CA LEU A 367 21.91 -9.47 -10.28
C LEU A 367 20.82 -9.03 -11.26
N GLN A 368 19.71 -9.76 -11.23
CA GLN A 368 18.59 -9.49 -12.10
C GLN A 368 17.74 -8.33 -11.56
N PRO A 369 17.15 -7.51 -12.45
CA PRO A 369 16.38 -6.34 -12.04
C PRO A 369 15.01 -6.69 -11.45
N VAL A 370 14.42 -7.81 -11.88
CA VAL A 370 13.12 -8.29 -11.39
C VAL A 370 13.33 -9.06 -10.09
N ALA A 371 12.53 -8.74 -9.08
CA ALA A 371 12.58 -9.34 -7.75
C ALA A 371 11.18 -9.64 -7.24
N HIS A 372 11.02 -10.77 -6.56
CA HIS A 372 9.80 -11.05 -5.80
C HIS A 372 9.83 -10.19 -4.55
N ARG A 373 8.69 -9.61 -4.17
CA ARG A 373 8.58 -8.80 -2.96
C ARG A 373 7.25 -9.08 -2.27
N GLU A 374 7.27 -9.20 -0.95
CA GLU A 374 6.05 -9.25 -0.14
C GLU A 374 6.25 -8.57 1.23
N TYR A 375 5.14 -8.16 1.85
CA TYR A 375 5.15 -7.78 3.26
C TYR A 375 5.24 -9.02 4.13
N VAL A 376 6.06 -8.95 5.18
CA VAL A 376 6.26 -10.06 6.11
C VAL A 376 6.23 -9.57 7.55
N GLN A 377 5.69 -10.38 8.45
CA GLN A 377 5.83 -10.12 9.88
C GLN A 377 7.29 -10.25 10.28
N LYS A 378 7.79 -9.32 11.10
CA LYS A 378 9.18 -9.37 11.59
C LYS A 378 9.44 -10.69 12.31
N GLY A 379 10.58 -11.33 12.04
CA GLY A 379 10.95 -12.62 12.62
C GLY A 379 10.15 -13.83 12.13
N SER A 380 9.25 -13.69 11.16
CA SER A 380 8.49 -14.81 10.60
C SER A 380 9.37 -15.74 9.74
N THR A 381 8.92 -16.99 9.58
CA THR A 381 9.64 -18.02 8.80
C THR A 381 8.99 -18.24 7.45
N HIS A 382 9.79 -18.17 6.39
CA HIS A 382 9.36 -18.26 5.00
C HIS A 382 10.13 -19.35 4.24
N GLN A 383 9.48 -19.91 3.23
CA GLN A 383 10.10 -20.74 2.20
C GLN A 383 10.29 -19.88 0.95
N LEU A 384 11.52 -19.78 0.49
CA LEU A 384 11.93 -19.13 -0.74
C LEU A 384 11.99 -20.17 -1.83
N HIS A 385 11.50 -19.85 -3.03
CA HIS A 385 11.43 -20.77 -4.14
C HIS A 385 12.08 -20.19 -5.40
N GLU A 386 12.71 -21.08 -6.17
CA GLU A 386 13.20 -20.79 -7.51
C GLU A 386 12.82 -21.96 -8.43
N GLN A 387 12.24 -21.67 -9.59
CA GLN A 387 11.86 -22.66 -10.60
C GLN A 387 12.35 -22.26 -11.99
N LEU A 388 12.88 -23.23 -12.76
CA LEU A 388 13.16 -23.04 -14.18
C LEU A 388 11.86 -23.10 -14.99
N VAL A 389 11.59 -22.05 -15.78
CA VAL A 389 10.31 -21.89 -16.50
C VAL A 389 10.48 -22.13 -17.99
N ASP A 390 11.45 -21.44 -18.60
CA ASP A 390 11.76 -21.48 -20.02
C ASP A 390 13.29 -21.45 -20.21
N GLY A 391 13.84 -22.22 -21.13
CA GLY A 391 15.28 -22.30 -21.37
C GLY A 391 15.77 -23.64 -21.91
N ALA A 392 17.03 -23.69 -22.35
CA ALA A 392 17.66 -24.95 -22.75
C ALA A 392 18.02 -25.83 -21.55
N ALA A 393 18.20 -25.22 -20.37
CA ALA A 393 18.38 -25.96 -19.12
C ALA A 393 17.03 -26.50 -18.61
N SER A 394 16.88 -27.83 -18.59
CA SER A 394 15.66 -28.49 -18.13
C SER A 394 15.63 -28.86 -16.65
N THR A 395 16.76 -28.68 -15.92
CA THR A 395 16.95 -29.10 -14.51
C THR A 395 18.08 -28.33 -13.81
N PHE A 396 17.98 -28.13 -12.50
CA PHE A 396 19.00 -27.51 -11.63
C PHE A 396 20.25 -28.39 -11.38
N ASP A 397 20.32 -29.62 -11.88
CA ASP A 397 21.48 -30.53 -11.68
C ASP A 397 22.84 -29.92 -12.03
N LYS A 398 22.85 -28.92 -12.91
CA LYS A 398 24.05 -28.25 -13.38
C LYS A 398 24.26 -26.86 -12.79
N TYR A 399 23.29 -26.37 -12.02
CA TYR A 399 23.37 -25.13 -11.27
C TYR A 399 23.50 -25.49 -9.78
N GLN A 400 24.71 -25.46 -9.25
CA GLN A 400 24.84 -25.46 -7.79
C GLN A 400 24.36 -24.11 -7.28
N VAL A 401 23.30 -24.11 -6.47
CA VAL A 401 22.69 -22.87 -5.99
C VAL A 401 22.92 -22.67 -4.50
N SER A 402 23.34 -21.47 -4.15
CA SER A 402 23.39 -20.96 -2.80
C SER A 402 22.33 -19.87 -2.62
N VAL A 403 21.90 -19.67 -1.37
CA VAL A 403 21.07 -18.52 -0.99
C VAL A 403 21.82 -17.76 0.10
N THR A 404 21.93 -16.46 -0.08
CA THR A 404 22.43 -15.55 0.96
C THR A 404 21.35 -14.53 1.27
N CYS A 405 21.22 -14.17 2.55
CA CYS A 405 20.26 -13.16 2.98
C CYS A 405 20.96 -12.08 3.81
N SER A 406 20.54 -10.83 3.62
CA SER A 406 20.92 -9.69 4.43
C SER A 406 19.68 -8.87 4.81
N ALA A 407 19.80 -8.03 5.82
CA ALA A 407 18.74 -7.11 6.20
C ALA A 407 19.26 -5.71 6.47
N ILE A 408 18.49 -4.72 6.01
CA ILE A 408 18.66 -3.30 6.30
C ILE A 408 17.46 -2.76 7.07
N ASP A 409 17.67 -1.77 7.92
CA ASP A 409 16.60 -1.04 8.60
C ASP A 409 15.87 -0.07 7.64
N GLU A 410 14.86 0.63 8.14
CA GLU A 410 14.09 1.63 7.37
C GLU A 410 14.94 2.82 6.87
N HIS A 411 16.15 3.01 7.42
CA HIS A 411 17.12 4.02 7.02
C HIS A 411 18.22 3.46 6.12
N GLY A 412 18.14 2.19 5.73
CA GLY A 412 19.07 1.54 4.81
C GLY A 412 20.40 1.16 5.46
N ASN A 413 20.49 1.22 6.78
CA ASN A 413 21.66 0.75 7.51
C ASN A 413 21.56 -0.76 7.73
N PRO A 414 22.68 -1.51 7.67
CA PRO A 414 22.69 -2.92 8.05
C PRO A 414 22.14 -3.10 9.47
N THR A 415 21.18 -4.02 9.64
CA THR A 415 20.61 -4.35 10.96
C THR A 415 21.62 -5.01 11.89
N GLY A 416 22.69 -5.59 11.34
CA GLY A 416 23.66 -6.40 12.08
C GLY A 416 23.18 -7.83 12.38
N GLU A 417 21.95 -8.19 12.00
CA GLU A 417 21.44 -9.55 12.16
C GLU A 417 22.13 -10.52 11.17
N LYS A 418 22.54 -11.69 11.68
CA LYS A 418 23.10 -12.76 10.85
C LYS A 418 21.98 -13.69 10.39
N LEU A 419 21.40 -13.37 9.24
CA LEU A 419 20.38 -14.22 8.60
C LEU A 419 21.05 -15.44 7.96
N THR A 420 20.62 -16.64 8.35
CA THR A 420 21.20 -17.91 7.86
C THR A 420 20.10 -18.73 7.17
N PRO A 421 19.91 -18.56 5.85
CA PRO A 421 18.97 -19.40 5.10
C PRO A 421 19.46 -20.86 5.10
N ALA A 422 18.52 -21.80 5.08
CA ALA A 422 18.82 -23.22 4.92
C ALA A 422 19.45 -23.48 3.55
N SER A 423 20.32 -24.47 3.45
CA SER A 423 20.86 -24.89 2.15
C SER A 423 19.71 -25.27 1.20
N PRO A 424 19.72 -24.78 -0.06
CA PRO A 424 18.65 -25.07 -1.01
C PRO A 424 18.46 -26.58 -1.19
N THR A 425 17.19 -27.01 -1.19
CA THR A 425 16.80 -28.38 -1.48
C THR A 425 16.08 -28.42 -2.82
N THR A 426 16.58 -29.24 -3.73
CA THR A 426 15.99 -29.41 -5.07
C THR A 426 14.83 -30.40 -5.03
N SER A 427 13.76 -30.12 -5.78
CA SER A 427 12.62 -31.02 -5.98
C SER A 427 13.04 -32.32 -6.67
N GLY A 428 12.16 -33.33 -6.59
CA GLY A 428 12.40 -34.64 -7.23
C GLY A 428 12.47 -34.59 -8.76
N ASP A 429 11.74 -33.67 -9.40
CA ASP A 429 11.80 -33.41 -10.84
C ASP A 429 12.96 -32.48 -11.24
N LYS A 430 13.65 -31.94 -10.22
CA LYS A 430 14.84 -31.09 -10.33
C LYS A 430 14.62 -29.78 -11.08
N LYS A 431 13.36 -29.36 -11.25
CA LYS A 431 13.00 -28.11 -11.91
C LYS A 431 12.78 -26.96 -10.95
N SER A 432 12.61 -27.26 -9.66
CA SER A 432 12.45 -26.27 -8.62
C SER A 432 13.37 -26.56 -7.45
N GLN A 433 13.60 -25.54 -6.64
CA GLN A 433 14.34 -25.64 -5.40
C GLN A 433 13.80 -24.65 -4.39
N GLN A 434 14.01 -24.99 -3.11
CA GLN A 434 13.50 -24.19 -2.01
C GLN A 434 14.52 -24.04 -0.88
N SER A 435 14.49 -22.90 -0.21
CA SER A 435 15.32 -22.58 0.95
C SER A 435 14.48 -21.89 2.01
N GLN A 436 14.61 -22.33 3.26
CA GLN A 436 13.91 -21.72 4.39
C GLN A 436 14.72 -20.57 4.98
N VAL A 437 14.07 -19.46 5.32
CA VAL A 437 14.69 -18.32 6.03
C VAL A 437 13.79 -17.80 7.13
N VAL A 438 14.39 -17.33 8.22
CA VAL A 438 13.72 -16.47 9.21
C VAL A 438 14.06 -15.03 8.87
N VAL A 439 13.05 -14.20 8.60
CA VAL A 439 13.26 -12.79 8.23
C VAL A 439 13.70 -11.95 9.44
N SER A 440 14.20 -10.75 9.19
CA SER A 440 14.70 -9.83 10.22
C SER A 440 13.69 -9.59 11.34
N LYS A 441 14.17 -9.49 12.58
CA LYS A 441 13.34 -9.13 13.75
C LYS A 441 13.29 -7.63 13.99
N VAL A 442 14.09 -6.86 13.24
CA VAL A 442 14.09 -5.39 13.30
C VAL A 442 12.82 -4.88 12.63
N SER A 443 12.15 -3.94 13.30
CA SER A 443 10.95 -3.26 12.79
C SER A 443 11.22 -2.63 11.44
N ARG A 444 10.29 -2.78 10.49
CA ARG A 444 10.33 -2.21 9.13
C ARG A 444 11.56 -2.60 8.30
N ALA A 445 12.28 -3.63 8.72
CA ALA A 445 13.48 -4.06 8.03
C ALA A 445 13.17 -4.71 6.68
N THR A 446 14.05 -4.48 5.72
CA THR A 446 14.00 -5.17 4.42
C THR A 446 14.99 -6.32 4.43
N THR A 447 14.47 -7.54 4.43
CA THR A 447 15.24 -8.78 4.26
C THR A 447 15.36 -9.07 2.77
N THR A 448 16.58 -9.06 2.24
CA THR A 448 16.86 -9.43 0.83
C THR A 448 17.56 -10.77 0.80
N CYS A 449 16.99 -11.73 0.09
CA CYS A 449 17.57 -13.04 -0.16
C CYS A 449 17.88 -13.22 -1.65
N VAL A 450 19.07 -13.69 -1.97
CA VAL A 450 19.54 -13.83 -3.35
C VAL A 450 19.85 -15.29 -3.64
N PHE A 451 19.13 -15.88 -4.59
CA PHE A 451 19.52 -17.14 -5.21
C PHE A 451 20.69 -16.89 -6.15
N ARG A 452 21.78 -17.62 -5.97
CA ARG A 452 23.00 -17.48 -6.77
C ARG A 452 23.46 -18.84 -7.24
N ASN A 453 23.66 -19.00 -8.54
CA ASN A 453 24.09 -20.27 -9.14
C ASN A 453 25.61 -20.47 -9.12
N ASP A 454 26.20 -20.20 -7.96
CA ASP A 454 27.60 -20.45 -7.62
C ASP A 454 27.62 -20.94 -6.16
N PRO A 455 28.24 -22.10 -5.87
CA PRO A 455 28.36 -22.65 -4.52
C PRO A 455 29.37 -21.90 -3.65
N THR A 456 30.21 -21.05 -4.25
CA THR A 456 31.17 -20.24 -3.51
C THR A 456 30.40 -19.19 -2.73
N PRO A 457 30.44 -19.21 -1.38
CA PRO A 457 29.73 -18.21 -0.59
C PRO A 457 30.29 -16.84 -0.94
N PRO A 458 29.50 -15.89 -1.48
CA PRO A 458 29.97 -14.54 -1.64
C PRO A 458 30.07 -13.87 -0.26
N GLU A 459 30.80 -12.76 -0.19
CA GLU A 459 30.57 -11.80 0.89
C GLU A 459 29.08 -11.41 0.93
N PRO A 460 28.49 -11.14 2.11
CA PRO A 460 27.10 -10.72 2.21
C PRO A 460 26.83 -9.57 1.23
N PRO A 461 25.67 -9.55 0.53
CA PRO A 461 25.38 -8.49 -0.42
C PRO A 461 25.52 -7.14 0.29
N VAL A 462 26.44 -6.31 -0.20
CA VAL A 462 26.62 -4.95 0.29
C VAL A 462 25.35 -4.19 -0.07
N PRO A 463 24.62 -3.62 0.90
CA PRO A 463 23.48 -2.79 0.58
C PRO A 463 23.97 -1.64 -0.31
N SER A 464 23.51 -1.59 -1.55
CA SER A 464 23.76 -0.44 -2.39
C SER A 464 23.10 0.76 -1.73
N LYS A 465 23.91 1.73 -1.26
CA LYS A 465 23.41 3.06 -0.89
C LYS A 465 22.65 3.61 -2.10
N GLY A 466 21.33 3.65 -1.99
CA GLY A 466 20.42 4.00 -3.08
C GLY A 466 19.30 2.99 -3.34
N GLU A 467 19.41 1.75 -2.85
CA GLU A 467 18.29 0.79 -2.77
C GLU A 467 17.62 0.88 -1.39
N LEU A 468 17.36 2.10 -0.90
CA LEU A 468 16.30 2.25 0.09
C LEU A 468 15.02 1.90 -0.65
N PRO A 469 14.26 0.84 -0.26
CA PRO A 469 13.09 0.47 -1.01
C PRO A 469 12.15 1.64 -1.13
N PHE A 470 11.87 2.33 -0.02
CA PHE A 470 10.95 3.45 0.02
C PHE A 470 11.32 4.34 1.19
N THR A 471 12.19 5.31 0.93
CA THR A 471 12.08 6.55 1.68
C THR A 471 11.75 7.58 0.63
N GLY A 472 10.53 8.12 0.66
CA GLY A 472 10.36 9.53 0.35
C GLY A 472 11.24 10.29 1.33
N SER A 473 12.55 10.32 1.06
CA SER A 473 13.44 11.20 1.78
C SER A 473 13.05 12.58 1.29
N GLU A 474 12.38 13.33 2.16
CA GLU A 474 12.57 14.77 2.15
C GLU A 474 14.09 14.97 2.12
N LEU A 475 14.60 15.36 0.94
CA LEU A 475 15.98 15.73 0.75
C LEU A 475 16.25 16.89 1.70
N ASN A 476 16.77 16.58 2.89
CA ASN A 476 17.15 17.59 3.83
C ASN A 476 18.31 18.37 3.20
N TRP A 477 18.05 19.64 2.85
CA TRP A 477 18.99 20.54 2.17
C TRP A 477 20.37 20.59 2.87
N TRP A 478 20.42 20.31 4.17
CA TRP A 478 21.64 20.22 4.96
C TRP A 478 22.57 19.06 4.56
N ASP A 479 22.04 17.93 4.11
CA ASP A 479 22.85 16.78 3.66
C ASP A 479 23.50 17.05 2.30
N LEU A 480 22.82 17.80 1.43
CA LEU A 480 23.36 18.21 0.13
C LEU A 480 24.49 19.25 0.26
N LEU A 481 24.38 20.15 1.24
CA LEU A 481 25.45 21.10 1.60
C LEU A 481 26.66 20.40 2.25
N GLY A 482 26.43 19.35 3.05
CA GLY A 482 27.49 18.52 3.61
C GLY A 482 28.32 17.81 2.52
N VAL A 483 27.65 17.27 1.51
CA VAL A 483 28.32 16.61 0.36
C VAL A 483 29.06 17.64 -0.50
N LEU A 484 28.47 18.81 -0.78
CA LEU A 484 29.14 19.88 -1.55
C LEU A 484 30.34 20.48 -0.81
N GLY A 485 30.26 20.64 0.51
CA GLY A 485 31.35 21.14 1.36
C GLY A 485 32.56 20.21 1.40
N VAL A 486 32.34 18.89 1.35
CA VAL A 486 33.43 17.90 1.32
C VAL A 486 34.07 17.79 -0.06
N THR A 487 33.32 17.93 -1.15
CA THR A 487 33.89 17.95 -2.52
C THR A 487 34.69 19.22 -2.83
N ALA A 488 34.34 20.37 -2.24
CA ALA A 488 35.15 21.59 -2.38
C ALA A 488 36.50 21.49 -1.65
N ALA A 489 36.58 20.69 -0.58
CA ALA A 489 37.81 20.49 0.19
C ALA A 489 38.78 19.46 -0.44
N LEU A 490 38.31 18.59 -1.34
CA LEU A 490 39.10 17.49 -1.92
C LEU A 490 39.47 17.63 -3.41
N GLY A 491 39.22 18.80 -4.01
CA GLY A 491 39.90 19.23 -5.24
C GLY A 491 39.77 18.31 -6.46
N THR A 492 38.71 17.51 -6.56
CA THR A 492 38.48 16.61 -7.71
C THR A 492 37.37 17.18 -8.61
N PRO A 493 37.61 17.39 -9.93
CA PRO A 493 36.59 17.94 -10.81
C PRO A 493 35.52 16.89 -11.14
N VAL A 494 34.26 17.24 -10.89
CA VAL A 494 33.09 16.49 -11.36
C VAL A 494 32.85 16.84 -12.83
N ILE A 495 33.05 15.87 -13.73
CA ILE A 495 32.66 16.00 -15.14
C ILE A 495 31.17 15.64 -15.25
N VAL A 496 30.31 16.64 -15.32
CA VAL A 496 28.90 16.48 -15.69
C VAL A 496 28.81 16.41 -17.21
N ARG A 497 28.61 15.22 -17.79
CA ARG A 497 28.22 15.07 -19.20
C ARG A 497 26.74 15.41 -19.35
N SER A 498 26.44 16.58 -19.89
CA SER A 498 25.09 16.91 -20.37
C SER A 498 24.86 16.31 -21.76
N SER A 499 23.91 15.40 -21.92
CA SER A 499 23.35 15.05 -23.22
C SER A 499 22.12 15.91 -23.49
N ARG A 500 22.33 17.11 -24.08
CA ARG A 500 21.28 17.83 -24.82
C ARG A 500 21.15 17.16 -26.18
N SER A 501 20.00 16.57 -26.51
CA SER A 501 19.65 16.30 -27.91
C SER A 501 19.18 17.61 -28.55
N ARG A 502 19.87 18.00 -29.62
CA ARG A 502 19.47 19.08 -30.52
C ARG A 502 18.36 18.55 -31.44
N ARG A 503 17.26 19.31 -31.53
CA ARG A 503 16.38 19.36 -32.70
C ARG A 503 17.16 19.90 -33.91
N ASN A 504 17.00 19.22 -35.04
CA ASN A 504 17.07 19.64 -36.46
C ASN A 504 16.35 18.46 -37.17
N ASP A 505 15.32 18.60 -38.01
CA ASP A 505 14.77 19.71 -38.80
C ASP A 505 13.22 19.74 -38.70
#